data_AF-A0AAV5GQP2-F1
#
_entry.id   AF-A0AAV5GQP2-F1
#
_cell.length_a   1.000
_cell.length_b   1.000
_cell.length_c   1.000
_cell.angle_alpha   90.00
_cell.angle_beta   90.00
_cell.angle_gamma   90.00
#
_symmetry.space_group_name_H-M   'P 1'
#
loop_
_entity.id
_entity.type
_entity.pdbx_description
1 polymer ?
#
loop_
_entity_poly.entity_id
_entity_poly.type
_entity_poly.pdbx_seq_one_letter_code
_entity_poly.pdbx_strand_id
1 'polypeptide(L)'
;MPPRKAVTKRKVTSNDDHDDSRDGAGDAYASGASDSDEVFAPGLSTVKRTTSKKKGARPKRRAADVSEDSEDDFAPPKKSKTASKSRRKARKPKKLELFQSMPLDVLALIMSALDTKTLLAMSRTCSAFRSLLHSSQGTSVWKAARYNTARIPDLTAGDLEEWMYASLLFDRTCHVCQKARADTVDYVLRARACASCMRNNSKQKNKMSLGYHSQVWDCAPESHWSPGFETYTFFWVPTVAFVSRRLYELKGKDGFDAFVAERKRIKEATTVDGQQLRNWDVRFRASKITYEWDVKTSRRQKIDAKLKDLGYTDNEIHYSSVKQHSLYNQPRDLTDRIWTTIEPKLVAELEGYRDIVRQREQAKAMKARGEALRPYYDGMHTALGAEARSLFPPFGNWLHLESVKPLYEPEDAKPDDVSYQAARADIKAECDKFASQIQTVFWSRLVKAHSEADGQEVPKAMPVSQLKALAQRITSAINCPNECCSTFATFPSILDHFKVCTLSALTDTSLYTSAAHVKAIRHVVAAVDAIEPERALAKSATSAALNSPDLPSLLYTPPQPASDGVDNPGGFIVNESEEK
;
A
#
# COMPACT_ATOMS: atom_id res chain seq x y z
N MET A 1 10.67 -50.33 5.97
CA MET A 1 12.01 -50.20 6.58
C MET A 1 13.02 -50.91 5.70
N PRO A 2 14.07 -50.24 5.23
CA PRO A 2 15.32 -50.88 4.86
C PRO A 2 16.47 -50.43 5.79
N PRO A 3 17.53 -51.24 5.95
CA PRO A 3 18.48 -51.08 7.04
C PRO A 3 19.52 -49.98 6.79
N ARG A 4 19.88 -49.35 7.90
CA ARG A 4 20.97 -48.37 8.05
C ARG A 4 22.32 -49.06 7.81
N LYS A 5 23.17 -48.46 6.98
CA LYS A 5 24.64 -48.59 7.10
C LYS A 5 25.20 -47.19 7.34
N ALA A 6 25.84 -47.04 8.50
CA ALA A 6 26.69 -45.91 8.84
C ALA A 6 28.12 -46.23 8.40
N VAL A 7 28.85 -45.28 7.80
CA VAL A 7 30.31 -45.12 7.94
C VAL A 7 30.69 -43.67 7.60
N THR A 8 31.14 -42.99 8.66
CA THR A 8 32.16 -41.93 8.84
C THR A 8 32.49 -40.83 7.80
N LYS A 9 32.63 -39.64 8.40
CA LYS A 9 33.19 -38.36 7.97
C LYS A 9 34.55 -38.45 7.26
N ARG A 10 34.73 -37.63 6.22
CA ARG A 10 35.98 -36.91 5.95
C ARG A 10 35.67 -35.45 5.60
N LYS A 11 36.37 -34.56 6.30
CA LYS A 11 36.44 -33.11 6.12
C LYS A 11 37.64 -32.85 5.21
N VAL A 12 37.44 -32.21 4.07
CA VAL A 12 38.51 -31.57 3.30
C VAL A 12 38.03 -30.19 2.92
N THR A 13 38.84 -29.22 3.32
CA THR A 13 38.77 -27.80 3.04
C THR A 13 39.62 -27.50 1.82
N SER A 14 39.13 -26.72 0.87
CA SER A 14 39.95 -25.75 0.13
C SER A 14 39.03 -24.74 -0.52
N ASN A 15 39.30 -23.47 -0.21
CA ASN A 15 38.88 -22.32 -0.99
C ASN A 15 39.49 -22.43 -2.39
N ASP A 16 38.79 -21.91 -3.40
CA ASP A 16 39.44 -21.12 -4.44
C ASP A 16 38.41 -20.17 -5.04
N ASP A 17 38.81 -18.91 -5.04
CA ASP A 17 38.17 -17.75 -5.60
C ASP A 17 38.10 -17.85 -7.13
N HIS A 18 36.99 -17.48 -7.75
CA HIS A 18 37.03 -16.78 -9.04
C HIS A 18 35.84 -15.82 -9.19
N ASP A 19 36.25 -14.57 -9.25
CA ASP A 19 35.58 -13.36 -9.68
C ASP A 19 35.10 -13.49 -11.14
N ASP A 20 33.87 -13.10 -11.42
CA ASP A 20 33.60 -12.41 -12.69
C ASP A 20 32.36 -11.53 -12.57
N SER A 21 32.60 -10.24 -12.73
CA SER A 21 31.65 -9.15 -12.73
C SER A 21 31.21 -8.86 -14.17
N ARG A 22 29.89 -8.72 -14.43
CA ARG A 22 29.25 -7.60 -15.16
C ARG A 22 27.82 -7.89 -15.63
N ASP A 23 26.89 -7.15 -15.03
CA ASP A 23 25.92 -6.21 -15.62
C ASP A 23 25.31 -6.49 -17.01
N GLY A 24 23.97 -6.38 -17.08
CA GLY A 24 23.28 -6.01 -18.32
C GLY A 24 21.81 -6.43 -18.45
N ALA A 25 20.93 -5.55 -17.98
CA ALA A 25 19.46 -5.42 -18.12
C ALA A 25 18.70 -6.23 -19.22
N GLY A 26 17.47 -6.65 -18.86
CA GLY A 26 16.46 -7.16 -19.81
C GLY A 26 15.12 -7.54 -19.16
N ASP A 27 14.31 -6.52 -18.88
CA ASP A 27 12.85 -6.44 -18.65
C ASP A 27 12.02 -7.72 -18.43
N ALA A 28 11.61 -7.93 -17.18
CA ALA A 28 10.59 -8.89 -16.77
C ALA A 28 9.24 -8.19 -16.53
N TYR A 29 8.27 -8.50 -17.39
CA TYR A 29 6.84 -8.26 -17.20
C TYR A 29 6.32 -9.20 -16.11
N ALA A 30 6.47 -8.79 -14.85
CA ALA A 30 5.87 -9.45 -13.70
C ALA A 30 4.59 -8.72 -13.28
N SER A 31 3.43 -9.27 -13.67
CA SER A 31 2.13 -8.89 -13.11
C SER A 31 2.08 -9.37 -11.65
N GLY A 32 2.22 -8.41 -10.73
CA GLY A 32 2.14 -8.61 -9.29
C GLY A 32 0.72 -8.91 -8.79
N ALA A 33 0.66 -9.77 -7.78
CA ALA A 33 -0.42 -9.81 -6.81
C ALA A 33 0.23 -9.49 -5.46
N SER A 34 0.19 -8.22 -5.08
CA SER A 34 0.56 -7.74 -3.74
C SER A 34 -0.64 -7.89 -2.82
N ASP A 35 -0.49 -8.79 -1.86
CA ASP A 35 -1.31 -8.89 -0.66
C ASP A 35 -0.65 -8.00 0.39
N SER A 36 -1.32 -6.90 0.77
CA SER A 36 -0.83 -5.92 1.72
C SER A 36 -1.91 -5.60 2.73
N ASP A 37 -1.88 -6.33 3.84
CA ASP A 37 -2.44 -5.93 5.12
C ASP A 37 -1.26 -5.88 6.10
N GLU A 38 -0.74 -4.69 6.43
CA GLU A 38 -0.26 -4.39 7.79
C GLU A 38 -0.29 -2.87 8.03
N VAL A 39 -1.00 -2.52 9.09
CA VAL A 39 -1.29 -1.18 9.60
C VAL A 39 -0.07 -0.64 10.33
N PHE A 40 0.32 0.60 10.02
CA PHE A 40 1.33 1.36 10.75
C PHE A 40 0.66 2.21 11.84
N ALA A 41 1.16 2.14 13.08
CA ALA A 41 0.98 3.17 14.10
C ALA A 41 2.21 3.20 15.03
N PRO A 42 2.56 4.36 15.61
CA PRO A 42 3.94 4.84 15.70
C PRO A 42 4.69 4.45 16.97
N GLY A 43 6.02 4.54 16.89
CA GLY A 43 6.95 4.12 17.94
C GLY A 43 7.21 5.13 19.04
N LEU A 44 7.69 4.61 20.17
CA LEU A 44 8.50 5.32 21.14
C LEU A 44 9.75 4.49 21.48
N SER A 45 10.88 5.19 21.42
CA SER A 45 12.24 4.75 21.72
C SER A 45 12.42 4.38 23.19
N THR A 46 13.23 3.36 23.50
CA THR A 46 14.42 3.51 24.37
C THR A 46 15.23 2.20 24.56
N VAL A 47 16.53 2.33 24.25
CA VAL A 47 17.72 1.78 24.93
C VAL A 47 17.92 0.25 25.06
N LYS A 48 18.95 -0.23 24.35
CA LYS A 48 19.62 -1.53 24.56
C LYS A 48 20.39 -1.54 25.88
N ARG A 49 20.22 -2.60 26.69
CA ARG A 49 21.28 -3.10 27.57
C ARG A 49 21.24 -4.62 27.70
N THR A 50 22.43 -5.19 27.63
CA THR A 50 22.79 -6.59 27.74
C THR A 50 22.50 -7.14 29.14
N THR A 51 22.10 -8.41 29.25
CA THR A 51 22.73 -9.43 30.12
C THR A 51 21.94 -10.74 30.16
N SER A 52 22.71 -11.77 30.47
CA SER A 52 22.48 -13.21 30.42
C SER A 52 21.68 -13.82 31.58
N LYS A 53 21.19 -15.04 31.32
CA LYS A 53 21.01 -16.21 32.22
C LYS A 53 19.74 -16.32 33.11
N LYS A 54 19.20 -17.54 32.97
CA LYS A 54 18.57 -18.43 33.96
C LYS A 54 17.09 -18.23 34.33
N LYS A 55 16.35 -19.26 33.94
CA LYS A 55 15.11 -19.81 34.48
C LYS A 55 14.99 -19.65 36.00
N GLY A 56 13.83 -19.15 36.44
CA GLY A 56 13.35 -19.17 37.82
C GLY A 56 11.85 -18.91 37.84
N ALA A 57 11.10 -19.84 38.43
CA ALA A 57 9.64 -19.89 38.44
C ALA A 57 9.03 -19.19 39.68
N ARG A 58 7.76 -18.74 39.58
CA ARG A 58 6.80 -18.58 40.71
C ARG A 58 5.38 -18.30 40.17
N PRO A 59 4.28 -18.45 40.95
CA PRO A 59 3.68 -19.71 41.41
C PRO A 59 2.18 -19.89 41.08
N LYS A 60 1.70 -21.11 41.33
CA LYS A 60 0.31 -21.63 41.29
C LYS A 60 -0.63 -21.03 42.34
N ARG A 61 -1.93 -20.96 42.00
CA ARG A 61 -3.08 -21.35 42.85
C ARG A 61 -4.06 -22.15 41.96
N ARG A 62 -3.94 -23.48 41.95
CA ARG A 62 -4.75 -24.48 42.69
C ARG A 62 -6.20 -24.59 42.21
N ALA A 63 -6.38 -25.42 41.18
CA ALA A 63 -7.44 -26.41 41.11
C ALA A 63 -6.88 -27.73 41.69
N ALA A 64 -7.72 -28.47 42.40
CA ALA A 64 -7.51 -29.80 42.94
C ALA A 64 -8.61 -30.69 42.31
N ASP A 65 -8.47 -31.97 42.01
CA ASP A 65 -7.45 -33.03 42.04
C ASP A 65 -8.24 -34.26 41.49
N VAL A 66 -7.77 -35.22 40.68
CA VAL A 66 -6.79 -36.31 40.88
C VAL A 66 -6.79 -37.07 39.53
N SER A 67 -5.76 -36.99 38.67
CA SER A 67 -4.64 -37.93 38.41
C SER A 67 -5.04 -39.37 37.99
N GLU A 68 -4.77 -39.80 36.74
CA GLU A 68 -3.57 -40.54 36.22
C GLU A 68 -3.76 -42.07 36.35
N ASP A 69 -3.32 -42.97 35.46
CA ASP A 69 -2.24 -42.94 34.47
C ASP A 69 -2.52 -44.00 33.36
N SER A 70 -1.82 -43.82 32.24
CA SER A 70 -1.80 -44.61 31.01
C SER A 70 -0.71 -45.68 31.01
N GLU A 71 -0.93 -46.84 30.36
CA GLU A 71 0.11 -47.56 29.61
C GLU A 71 -0.52 -48.38 28.45
N ASP A 72 0.36 -48.69 27.50
CA ASP A 72 0.20 -49.08 26.10
C ASP A 72 -0.50 -50.40 25.76
N ASP A 73 -0.72 -50.53 24.43
CA ASP A 73 -0.70 -51.76 23.61
C ASP A 73 -2.07 -52.33 23.16
N PHE A 74 -2.39 -52.19 21.87
CA PHE A 74 -3.45 -52.99 21.23
C PHE A 74 -3.07 -53.46 19.82
N ALA A 75 -2.48 -54.65 19.79
CA ALA A 75 -2.45 -55.56 18.66
C ALA A 75 -3.86 -56.15 18.38
N PRO A 76 -4.15 -56.62 17.14
CA PRO A 76 -5.51 -56.82 16.64
C PRO A 76 -6.21 -58.05 17.25
N PRO A 77 -7.56 -58.06 17.35
CA PRO A 77 -8.26 -59.04 18.17
C PRO A 77 -8.30 -60.43 17.50
N LYS A 78 -7.88 -61.45 18.26
CA LYS A 78 -8.11 -62.86 17.96
C LYS A 78 -9.59 -63.20 18.19
N LYS A 79 -10.15 -63.92 17.22
CA LYS A 79 -11.50 -64.51 17.26
C LYS A 79 -11.61 -65.50 18.42
N SER A 80 -12.65 -65.39 19.24
CA SER A 80 -13.19 -66.54 19.96
C SER A 80 -14.71 -66.60 19.80
N LYS A 81 -15.19 -67.83 19.62
CA LYS A 81 -16.58 -68.19 19.36
C LYS A 81 -17.30 -68.31 20.70
N THR A 82 -18.45 -67.67 20.82
CA THR A 82 -19.53 -68.21 21.65
C THR A 82 -20.86 -67.74 21.08
N ALA A 83 -21.61 -68.71 20.57
CA ALA A 83 -22.97 -68.52 20.11
C ALA A 83 -23.88 -68.35 21.34
N SER A 84 -24.50 -67.18 21.48
CA SER A 84 -25.75 -67.05 22.22
C SER A 84 -26.78 -66.42 21.29
N LYS A 85 -27.82 -67.20 20.98
CA LYS A 85 -28.99 -66.80 20.21
C LYS A 85 -29.80 -65.79 21.04
N SER A 86 -29.41 -64.51 21.02
CA SER A 86 -30.35 -63.43 21.31
C SER A 86 -30.95 -62.96 20.00
N ARG A 87 -32.28 -63.02 19.92
CA ARG A 87 -33.09 -62.56 18.81
C ARG A 87 -32.84 -61.05 18.62
N ARG A 88 -31.87 -60.70 17.77
CA ARG A 88 -31.53 -59.31 17.43
C ARG A 88 -32.76 -58.64 16.85
N LYS A 89 -33.42 -57.81 17.65
CA LYS A 89 -34.36 -56.79 17.17
C LYS A 89 -33.61 -56.02 16.08
N ALA A 90 -34.09 -56.09 14.83
CA ALA A 90 -33.48 -55.40 13.71
C ALA A 90 -33.28 -53.92 14.08
N ARG A 91 -32.02 -53.50 14.20
CA ARG A 91 -31.70 -52.08 14.39
C ARG A 91 -32.29 -51.34 13.20
N LYS A 92 -33.16 -50.36 13.44
CA LYS A 92 -33.65 -49.47 12.38
C LYS A 92 -32.40 -48.86 11.71
N PRO A 93 -32.25 -48.98 10.38
CA PRO A 93 -31.06 -48.48 9.71
C PRO A 93 -30.93 -46.98 9.96
N LYS A 94 -29.72 -46.51 10.27
CA LYS A 94 -29.45 -45.07 10.43
C LYS A 94 -29.71 -44.37 9.08
N LYS A 95 -30.07 -43.08 9.08
CA LYS A 95 -30.39 -42.30 7.84
C LYS A 95 -29.38 -42.48 6.68
N LEU A 96 -28.09 -42.66 6.98
CA LEU A 96 -27.05 -42.92 5.98
C LEU A 96 -27.04 -44.35 5.43
N GLU A 97 -27.37 -45.34 6.27
CA GLU A 97 -27.51 -46.73 5.84
C GLU A 97 -28.69 -46.87 4.87
N LEU A 98 -29.76 -46.08 5.08
CA LEU A 98 -30.89 -45.99 4.16
C LEU A 98 -30.48 -45.43 2.78
N PHE A 99 -29.65 -44.39 2.73
CA PHE A 99 -29.15 -43.83 1.47
C PHE A 99 -28.24 -44.81 0.73
N GLN A 100 -27.33 -45.49 1.43
CA GLN A 100 -26.45 -46.50 0.82
C GLN A 100 -27.17 -47.81 0.45
N SER A 101 -28.35 -48.08 1.04
CA SER A 101 -29.18 -49.23 0.70
C SER A 101 -30.09 -49.01 -0.52
N MET A 102 -30.08 -47.82 -1.12
CA MET A 102 -30.84 -47.54 -2.34
C MET A 102 -30.30 -48.37 -3.52
N PRO A 103 -31.16 -48.72 -4.50
CA PRO A 103 -30.72 -49.34 -5.75
C PRO A 103 -29.64 -48.50 -6.43
N LEU A 104 -28.64 -49.17 -7.02
CA LEU A 104 -27.51 -48.52 -7.69
C LEU A 104 -27.97 -47.57 -8.80
N ASP A 105 -29.08 -47.86 -9.49
CA ASP A 105 -29.61 -47.01 -10.56
C ASP A 105 -30.08 -45.64 -10.04
N VAL A 106 -30.74 -45.60 -8.87
CA VAL A 106 -31.18 -44.35 -8.23
C VAL A 106 -29.96 -43.55 -7.77
N LEU A 107 -28.98 -44.23 -7.19
CA LEU A 107 -27.72 -43.61 -6.76
C LEU A 107 -26.95 -43.06 -7.97
N ALA A 108 -26.92 -43.78 -9.10
CA ALA A 108 -26.28 -43.35 -10.34
C ALA A 108 -26.99 -42.13 -10.93
N LEU A 109 -28.34 -42.08 -10.92
CA LEU A 109 -29.10 -40.90 -11.35
C LEU A 109 -28.77 -39.67 -10.52
N ILE A 110 -28.76 -39.80 -9.18
CA ILE A 110 -28.40 -38.70 -8.28
C ILE A 110 -26.96 -38.24 -8.56
N MET A 111 -26.03 -39.19 -8.66
CA MET A 111 -24.62 -38.89 -8.92
C MET A 111 -24.40 -38.26 -10.31
N SER A 112 -25.22 -38.60 -11.30
CA SER A 112 -25.13 -38.06 -12.67
C SER A 112 -25.59 -36.61 -12.77
N ALA A 113 -26.35 -36.12 -11.77
CA ALA A 113 -26.74 -34.71 -11.66
C ALA A 113 -25.67 -33.83 -11.00
N LEU A 114 -24.61 -34.43 -10.44
CA LEU A 114 -23.53 -33.69 -9.77
C LEU A 114 -22.52 -33.11 -10.77
N ASP A 115 -21.74 -32.14 -10.32
CA ASP A 115 -20.54 -31.69 -11.03
C ASP A 115 -19.36 -32.64 -10.79
N THR A 116 -18.38 -32.65 -11.69
CA THR A 116 -17.24 -33.57 -11.67
C THR A 116 -16.41 -33.46 -10.40
N LYS A 117 -16.27 -32.25 -9.85
CA LYS A 117 -15.49 -32.03 -8.61
C LYS A 117 -16.22 -32.59 -7.40
N THR A 118 -17.53 -32.36 -7.29
CA THR A 118 -18.34 -32.94 -6.21
C THR A 118 -18.41 -34.45 -6.32
N LEU A 119 -18.53 -35.01 -7.52
CA LEU A 119 -18.52 -36.46 -7.74
C LEU A 119 -17.19 -37.09 -7.32
N LEU A 120 -16.07 -36.45 -7.62
CA LEU A 120 -14.74 -36.87 -7.14
C LEU A 120 -14.60 -36.81 -5.62
N ALA A 121 -15.16 -35.79 -4.98
CA ALA A 121 -15.18 -35.74 -3.52
C ALA A 121 -16.04 -36.89 -2.96
N MET A 122 -17.22 -37.13 -3.53
CA MET A 122 -18.13 -38.20 -3.13
C MET A 122 -17.49 -39.59 -3.27
N SER A 123 -16.74 -39.86 -4.36
CA SER A 123 -16.04 -41.14 -4.55
C SER A 123 -15.00 -41.44 -3.47
N ARG A 124 -14.52 -40.42 -2.73
CA ARG A 124 -13.55 -40.56 -1.64
C ARG A 124 -14.19 -40.72 -0.26
N THR A 125 -15.50 -40.47 -0.13
CA THR A 125 -16.19 -40.51 1.18
C THR A 125 -16.69 -41.91 1.58
N CYS A 126 -16.93 -42.79 0.61
CA CYS A 126 -17.56 -44.09 0.85
C CYS A 126 -16.91 -45.17 -0.02
N SER A 127 -16.58 -46.32 0.58
CA SER A 127 -16.01 -47.46 -0.15
C SER A 127 -16.94 -48.00 -1.23
N ALA A 128 -18.26 -48.03 -1.00
CA ALA A 128 -19.23 -48.47 -2.00
C ALA A 128 -19.29 -47.53 -3.21
N PHE A 129 -19.33 -46.21 -2.98
CA PHE A 129 -19.28 -45.22 -4.07
C PHE A 129 -17.95 -45.26 -4.80
N ARG A 130 -16.84 -45.45 -4.07
CA ARG A 130 -15.53 -45.65 -4.69
C ARG A 130 -15.54 -46.85 -5.63
N SER A 131 -16.00 -48.01 -5.17
CA SER A 131 -16.05 -49.23 -5.98
C SER A 131 -16.94 -49.07 -7.22
N LEU A 132 -18.09 -48.40 -7.10
CA LEU A 132 -18.97 -48.13 -8.24
C LEU A 132 -18.32 -47.15 -9.23
N LEU A 133 -17.93 -45.96 -8.76
CA LEU A 133 -17.47 -44.86 -9.60
C LEU A 133 -16.09 -45.11 -10.22
N HIS A 134 -15.24 -45.93 -9.60
CA HIS A 134 -13.94 -46.29 -10.16
C HIS A 134 -14.01 -47.51 -11.08
N SER A 135 -15.18 -48.17 -11.18
CA SER A 135 -15.40 -49.27 -12.13
C SER A 135 -15.90 -48.75 -13.48
N SER A 136 -15.93 -49.64 -14.49
CA SER A 136 -16.52 -49.34 -15.80
C SER A 136 -18.00 -48.93 -15.72
N GLN A 137 -18.74 -49.39 -14.71
CA GLN A 137 -20.15 -49.03 -14.50
C GLN A 137 -20.33 -47.54 -14.17
N GLY A 138 -19.32 -46.91 -13.56
CA GLY A 138 -19.34 -45.48 -13.23
C GLY A 138 -19.12 -44.55 -14.44
N THR A 139 -18.75 -45.08 -15.60
CA THR A 139 -18.35 -44.28 -16.77
C THR A 139 -19.44 -43.33 -17.24
N SER A 140 -20.70 -43.80 -17.32
CA SER A 140 -21.84 -42.96 -17.71
C SER A 140 -22.08 -41.81 -16.74
N VAL A 141 -21.95 -42.08 -15.44
CA VAL A 141 -22.09 -41.10 -14.36
C VAL A 141 -21.02 -40.02 -14.47
N TRP A 142 -19.76 -40.41 -14.73
CA TRP A 142 -18.69 -39.44 -14.94
C TRP A 142 -18.88 -38.59 -16.20
N LYS A 143 -19.31 -39.18 -17.32
CA LYS A 143 -19.63 -38.45 -18.55
C LYS A 143 -20.73 -37.41 -18.32
N ALA A 144 -21.79 -37.79 -17.59
CA ALA A 144 -22.84 -36.85 -17.20
C ALA A 144 -22.30 -35.72 -16.31
N ALA A 145 -21.49 -36.04 -15.29
CA ALA A 145 -20.89 -35.03 -14.43
C ALA A 145 -19.95 -34.07 -15.19
N ARG A 146 -19.20 -34.59 -16.18
CA ARG A 146 -18.36 -33.80 -17.08
C ARG A 146 -19.17 -32.84 -17.95
N TYR A 147 -20.33 -33.29 -18.43
CA TYR A 147 -21.28 -32.45 -19.15
C TYR A 147 -21.79 -31.29 -18.27
N ASN A 148 -22.15 -31.58 -17.01
CA ASN A 148 -22.60 -30.58 -16.04
C ASN A 148 -21.51 -29.56 -15.67
N THR A 149 -20.24 -29.93 -15.81
CA THR A 149 -19.08 -29.08 -15.47
C THR A 149 -18.57 -28.33 -16.69
N ALA A 150 -19.46 -27.55 -17.32
CA ALA A 150 -19.15 -26.78 -18.53
C ALA A 150 -18.58 -27.64 -19.68
N ARG A 151 -19.15 -28.83 -19.90
CA ARG A 151 -18.85 -29.72 -21.03
C ARG A 151 -17.35 -30.01 -21.19
N ILE A 152 -16.75 -30.61 -20.16
CA ILE A 152 -15.35 -31.07 -20.20
C ILE A 152 -15.13 -31.97 -21.44
N PRO A 153 -14.11 -31.71 -22.28
CA PRO A 153 -13.84 -32.51 -23.48
C PRO A 153 -13.62 -34.00 -23.20
N ASP A 154 -14.03 -34.84 -24.14
CA ASP A 154 -13.67 -36.27 -24.15
C ASP A 154 -12.20 -36.45 -24.55
N LEU A 155 -11.56 -37.49 -23.98
CA LEU A 155 -10.16 -37.82 -24.29
C LEU A 155 -10.10 -38.88 -25.39
N THR A 156 -9.38 -38.57 -26.46
CA THR A 156 -9.16 -39.49 -27.59
C THR A 156 -8.05 -40.50 -27.31
N ALA A 157 -7.11 -40.19 -26.41
CA ALA A 157 -6.01 -41.07 -26.06
C ALA A 157 -6.45 -42.36 -25.37
N GLY A 158 -7.56 -42.31 -24.60
CA GLY A 158 -8.06 -43.44 -23.81
C GLY A 158 -7.09 -43.90 -22.72
N ASP A 159 -6.17 -43.03 -22.30
CA ASP A 159 -5.06 -43.34 -21.39
C ASP A 159 -5.42 -43.16 -19.90
N LEU A 160 -6.56 -42.54 -19.62
CA LEU A 160 -7.04 -42.26 -18.27
C LEU A 160 -8.43 -42.83 -18.05
N GLU A 161 -8.61 -43.49 -16.91
CA GLU A 161 -9.95 -43.76 -16.38
C GLU A 161 -10.64 -42.45 -15.97
N GLU A 162 -11.97 -42.40 -16.04
CA GLU A 162 -12.74 -41.17 -15.80
C GLU A 162 -12.46 -40.52 -14.43
N TRP A 163 -12.26 -41.33 -13.38
CA TRP A 163 -11.92 -40.79 -12.05
C TRP A 163 -10.49 -40.22 -12.00
N MET A 164 -9.54 -40.80 -12.74
CA MET A 164 -8.17 -40.27 -12.85
C MET A 164 -8.19 -38.96 -13.61
N TYR A 165 -9.02 -38.87 -14.65
CA TYR A 165 -9.24 -37.64 -15.39
C TYR A 165 -9.83 -36.55 -14.49
N ALA A 166 -10.87 -36.85 -13.72
CA ALA A 166 -11.42 -35.92 -12.72
C ALA A 166 -10.36 -35.49 -11.70
N SER A 167 -9.51 -36.41 -11.24
CA SER A 167 -8.41 -36.12 -10.32
C SER A 167 -7.37 -35.18 -10.95
N LEU A 168 -7.01 -35.39 -12.22
CA LEU A 168 -6.11 -34.51 -12.95
C LEU A 168 -6.67 -33.08 -13.03
N LEU A 169 -7.98 -32.91 -13.23
CA LEU A 169 -8.63 -31.61 -13.38
C LEU A 169 -8.85 -30.87 -12.05
N PHE A 170 -9.34 -31.55 -11.01
CA PHE A 170 -9.89 -30.89 -9.82
C PHE A 170 -9.19 -31.19 -8.50
N ASP A 171 -8.36 -32.22 -8.44
CA ASP A 171 -7.65 -32.53 -7.21
C ASP A 171 -6.55 -31.50 -6.94
N ARG A 172 -6.07 -31.42 -5.69
CA ARG A 172 -4.91 -30.60 -5.32
C ARG A 172 -3.75 -31.42 -4.76
N THR A 173 -3.77 -32.72 -5.04
CA THR A 173 -2.76 -33.67 -4.57
C THR A 173 -1.67 -33.85 -5.62
N CYS A 174 -0.41 -33.76 -5.20
CA CYS A 174 0.73 -34.00 -6.09
C CYS A 174 0.83 -35.49 -6.45
N HIS A 175 0.90 -35.84 -7.73
CA HIS A 175 1.02 -37.24 -8.18
C HIS A 175 2.33 -37.91 -7.71
N VAL A 176 3.36 -37.13 -7.37
CA VAL A 176 4.67 -37.65 -6.96
C VAL A 176 4.77 -37.79 -5.44
N CYS A 177 4.57 -36.70 -4.70
CA CYS A 177 4.80 -36.68 -3.25
C CYS A 177 3.53 -36.75 -2.40
N GLN A 178 2.35 -36.77 -3.03
CA GLN A 178 1.03 -36.88 -2.39
C GLN A 178 0.69 -35.74 -1.41
N LYS A 179 1.48 -34.66 -1.39
CA LYS A 179 1.18 -33.45 -0.63
C LYS A 179 0.09 -32.64 -1.34
N ALA A 180 -0.71 -31.92 -0.54
CA ALA A 180 -1.69 -30.95 -1.03
C ALA A 180 -1.00 -29.72 -1.68
N ARG A 181 -1.81 -28.83 -2.28
CA ARG A 181 -1.37 -27.60 -2.98
C ARG A 181 -0.54 -27.86 -4.25
N ALA A 182 -0.91 -28.89 -5.00
CA ALA A 182 -0.39 -29.14 -6.34
C ALA A 182 -1.22 -28.36 -7.39
N ASP A 183 -0.88 -27.09 -7.56
CA ASP A 183 -1.62 -26.20 -8.47
C ASP A 183 -1.10 -26.24 -9.91
N THR A 184 0.09 -26.80 -10.14
CA THR A 184 0.66 -26.93 -11.49
C THR A 184 0.17 -28.22 -12.15
N VAL A 185 -0.44 -28.06 -13.33
CA VAL A 185 -0.96 -29.15 -14.14
C VAL A 185 -0.44 -29.01 -15.56
N ASP A 186 0.04 -30.12 -16.11
CA ASP A 186 0.31 -30.27 -17.53
C ASP A 186 -0.63 -31.32 -18.11
N TYR A 187 -1.59 -30.87 -18.93
CA TYR A 187 -2.61 -31.74 -19.51
C TYR A 187 -2.08 -32.63 -20.63
N VAL A 188 -0.94 -32.31 -21.25
CA VAL A 188 -0.33 -33.18 -22.28
C VAL A 188 0.44 -34.30 -21.59
N LEU A 189 1.20 -33.97 -20.54
CA LEU A 189 1.95 -34.95 -19.75
C LEU A 189 1.08 -35.76 -18.76
N ARG A 190 -0.21 -35.45 -18.65
CA ARG A 190 -1.16 -35.96 -17.63
C ARG A 190 -0.62 -35.81 -16.19
N ALA A 191 0.09 -34.73 -15.93
CA ALA A 191 0.83 -34.55 -14.68
C ALA A 191 0.27 -33.41 -13.84
N ARG A 192 -0.05 -33.69 -12.56
CA ARG A 192 -0.31 -32.68 -11.53
C ARG A 192 0.76 -32.79 -10.45
N ALA A 193 1.43 -31.68 -10.17
CA ALA A 193 2.52 -31.67 -9.20
C ALA A 193 2.62 -30.33 -8.46
N CYS A 194 3.18 -30.36 -7.25
CA CYS A 194 3.63 -29.14 -6.60
C CYS A 194 4.85 -28.57 -7.34
N ALA A 195 5.14 -27.27 -7.15
CA ALA A 195 6.22 -26.58 -7.87
C ALA A 195 7.57 -27.30 -7.79
N SER A 196 7.92 -27.84 -6.61
CA SER A 196 9.15 -28.64 -6.42
C SER A 196 9.16 -29.92 -7.27
N CYS A 197 8.08 -30.70 -7.22
CA CYS A 197 7.98 -31.94 -7.98
C CYS A 197 7.91 -31.67 -9.49
N MET A 198 7.22 -30.61 -9.92
CA MET A 198 7.16 -30.23 -11.33
C MET A 198 8.54 -29.88 -11.86
N ARG A 199 9.31 -29.04 -11.14
CA ARG A 199 10.68 -28.66 -11.51
C ARG A 199 11.63 -29.86 -11.59
N ASN A 200 11.43 -30.86 -10.75
CA ASN A 200 12.30 -32.04 -10.67
C ASN A 200 11.93 -33.13 -11.70
N ASN A 201 10.67 -33.21 -12.13
CA ASN A 201 10.18 -34.29 -12.96
C ASN A 201 9.77 -33.86 -14.38
N SER A 202 9.57 -32.58 -14.65
CA SER A 202 9.41 -32.06 -16.01
C SER A 202 10.76 -31.56 -16.52
N LYS A 203 11.38 -32.32 -17.43
CA LYS A 203 12.76 -32.09 -17.89
C LYS A 203 12.86 -32.14 -19.40
N GLN A 204 13.78 -31.35 -19.95
CA GLN A 204 14.20 -31.46 -21.35
C GLN A 204 15.05 -32.72 -21.55
N LYS A 205 15.04 -33.27 -22.77
CA LYS A 205 15.78 -34.50 -23.14
C LYS A 205 17.27 -34.42 -22.77
N ASN A 206 17.93 -33.29 -23.03
CA ASN A 206 19.35 -33.04 -22.73
C ASN A 206 19.68 -32.94 -21.23
N LYS A 207 18.68 -32.78 -20.35
CA LYS A 207 18.83 -32.71 -18.88
C LYS A 207 18.48 -34.02 -18.17
N MET A 208 18.21 -35.08 -18.93
CA MET A 208 17.87 -36.40 -18.39
C MET A 208 19.07 -37.35 -18.41
N SER A 209 19.11 -38.28 -17.46
CA SER A 209 20.21 -39.26 -17.33
C SER A 209 20.37 -40.12 -18.59
N LEU A 210 21.62 -40.45 -18.92
CA LEU A 210 21.93 -41.46 -19.93
C LEU A 210 21.42 -42.85 -19.50
N GLY A 211 21.02 -43.69 -20.44
CA GLY A 211 20.55 -45.07 -20.17
C GLY A 211 19.06 -45.34 -20.41
N TYR A 212 18.30 -44.39 -20.95
CA TYR A 212 16.96 -44.66 -21.45
C TYR A 212 16.98 -45.35 -22.82
N HIS A 213 15.95 -46.15 -23.11
CA HIS A 213 15.77 -46.82 -24.39
C HIS A 213 15.68 -45.79 -25.52
N SER A 214 16.33 -46.05 -26.66
CA SER A 214 16.43 -45.09 -27.77
C SER A 214 15.06 -44.60 -28.28
N GLN A 215 14.08 -45.51 -28.40
CA GLN A 215 12.72 -45.21 -28.86
C GLN A 215 11.81 -44.55 -27.82
N VAL A 216 12.27 -44.29 -26.58
CA VAL A 216 11.40 -43.72 -25.54
C VAL A 216 10.88 -42.33 -25.92
N TRP A 217 11.68 -41.56 -26.66
CA TRP A 217 11.37 -40.18 -27.05
C TRP A 217 10.23 -40.10 -28.07
N ASP A 218 10.05 -41.17 -28.86
CA ASP A 218 8.93 -41.29 -29.80
C ASP A 218 7.67 -41.85 -29.12
N CYS A 219 7.82 -42.46 -27.94
CA CYS A 219 6.74 -43.18 -27.23
C CYS A 219 6.19 -42.42 -26.01
N ALA A 220 6.94 -41.46 -25.48
CA ALA A 220 6.54 -40.67 -24.32
C ALA A 220 5.84 -39.36 -24.76
N PRO A 221 4.73 -38.98 -24.12
CA PRO A 221 4.13 -37.66 -24.30
C PRO A 221 5.14 -36.55 -24.03
N GLU A 222 5.07 -35.50 -24.84
CA GLU A 222 5.96 -34.35 -24.75
C GLU A 222 5.13 -33.07 -24.75
N SER A 223 5.50 -32.13 -23.88
CA SER A 223 4.81 -30.85 -23.75
C SER A 223 5.72 -29.74 -24.23
N HIS A 224 5.17 -28.84 -25.03
CA HIS A 224 5.90 -27.72 -25.59
C HIS A 224 5.59 -26.45 -24.81
N TRP A 225 6.63 -25.68 -24.51
CA TRP A 225 6.51 -24.35 -23.93
C TRP A 225 7.41 -23.39 -24.69
N SER A 226 6.85 -22.25 -25.09
CA SER A 226 7.52 -21.24 -25.89
C SER A 226 7.31 -19.86 -25.26
N PRO A 227 8.35 -19.21 -24.71
CA PRO A 227 8.26 -17.84 -24.22
C PRO A 227 8.36 -16.79 -25.34
N GLY A 228 8.35 -17.20 -26.61
CA GLY A 228 8.54 -16.32 -27.77
C GLY A 228 9.11 -17.10 -28.95
N PHE A 229 10.33 -16.77 -29.38
CA PHE A 229 11.00 -17.31 -30.56
C PHE A 229 11.57 -18.73 -30.41
N GLU A 230 11.78 -19.21 -29.19
CA GLU A 230 12.31 -20.57 -28.93
C GLU A 230 11.21 -21.48 -28.37
N THR A 231 11.21 -22.74 -28.81
CA THR A 231 10.28 -23.77 -28.32
C THR A 231 11.04 -24.82 -27.54
N TYR A 232 10.71 -24.96 -26.26
CA TYR A 232 11.30 -25.95 -25.37
C TYR A 232 10.36 -27.16 -25.23
N THR A 233 10.92 -28.36 -25.37
CA THR A 233 10.19 -29.62 -25.22
C THR A 233 10.52 -30.27 -23.89
N PHE A 234 9.49 -30.56 -23.11
CA PHE A 234 9.59 -31.18 -21.80
C PHE A 234 8.94 -32.56 -21.77
N PHE A 235 9.56 -33.47 -21.05
CA PHE A 235 9.07 -34.82 -20.79
C PHE A 235 8.83 -35.02 -19.30
N TRP A 236 7.86 -35.86 -18.98
CA TRP A 236 7.60 -36.29 -17.60
C TRP A 236 8.48 -37.49 -17.24
N VAL A 237 9.48 -37.27 -16.38
CA VAL A 237 10.48 -38.26 -15.98
C VAL A 237 9.85 -39.59 -15.51
N PRO A 238 8.81 -39.61 -14.64
CA PRO A 238 8.14 -40.86 -14.26
C PRO A 238 7.58 -41.65 -15.45
N THR A 239 6.98 -40.97 -16.43
CA THR A 239 6.45 -41.61 -17.64
C THR A 239 7.56 -42.13 -18.54
N VAL A 240 8.62 -41.34 -18.75
CA VAL A 240 9.79 -41.76 -19.54
C VAL A 240 10.45 -42.99 -18.91
N ALA A 241 10.64 -43.00 -17.60
CA ALA A 241 11.23 -44.14 -16.89
C ALA A 241 10.37 -45.41 -17.02
N PHE A 242 9.04 -45.28 -16.91
CA PHE A 242 8.10 -46.37 -17.10
C PHE A 242 8.15 -46.93 -18.53
N VAL A 243 8.00 -46.06 -19.54
CA VAL A 243 8.00 -46.48 -20.96
C VAL A 243 9.34 -47.09 -21.34
N SER A 244 10.46 -46.47 -20.93
CA SER A 244 11.80 -46.99 -21.20
C SER A 244 12.02 -48.38 -20.61
N ARG A 245 11.59 -48.60 -19.36
CA ARG A 245 11.71 -49.92 -18.72
C ARG A 245 10.94 -50.97 -19.52
N ARG A 246 9.71 -50.64 -19.92
CA ARG A 246 8.86 -51.56 -20.68
C ARG A 246 9.44 -51.87 -22.07
N LEU A 247 10.05 -50.89 -22.73
CA LEU A 247 10.74 -51.10 -24.01
C LEU A 247 11.92 -52.08 -23.84
N TYR A 248 12.73 -51.95 -22.80
CA TYR A 248 13.81 -52.91 -22.52
C TYR A 248 13.27 -54.32 -22.22
N GLU A 249 12.19 -54.44 -21.45
CA GLU A 249 11.58 -55.74 -21.11
C GLU A 249 11.06 -56.49 -22.33
N LEU A 250 10.55 -55.76 -23.33
CA LEU A 250 9.96 -56.30 -24.55
C LEU A 250 10.96 -56.39 -25.71
N LYS A 251 12.17 -55.85 -25.57
CA LYS A 251 13.16 -55.85 -26.65
C LYS A 251 13.47 -57.28 -27.10
N GLY A 252 13.22 -57.58 -28.38
CA GLY A 252 13.40 -58.91 -28.97
C GLY A 252 12.33 -59.94 -28.60
N LYS A 253 11.20 -59.51 -28.03
CA LYS A 253 10.03 -60.36 -27.74
C LYS A 253 8.83 -59.94 -28.58
N ASP A 254 7.90 -60.88 -28.74
CA ASP A 254 6.61 -60.61 -29.37
C ASP A 254 5.87 -59.49 -28.62
N GLY A 255 5.24 -58.58 -29.39
CA GLY A 255 4.51 -57.44 -28.85
C GLY A 255 5.35 -56.15 -28.64
N PHE A 256 6.64 -56.16 -28.97
CA PHE A 256 7.47 -54.93 -28.97
C PHE A 256 6.89 -53.85 -29.91
N ASP A 257 6.65 -54.21 -31.17
CA ASP A 257 6.15 -53.26 -32.18
C ASP A 257 4.73 -52.79 -31.87
N ALA A 258 3.88 -53.69 -31.35
CA ALA A 258 2.53 -53.35 -30.92
C ALA A 258 2.56 -52.33 -29.75
N PHE A 259 3.47 -52.51 -28.79
CA PHE A 259 3.64 -51.54 -27.71
C PHE A 259 4.15 -50.19 -28.21
N VAL A 260 5.13 -50.17 -29.12
CA VAL A 260 5.64 -48.93 -29.72
C VAL A 260 4.54 -48.20 -30.48
N ALA A 261 3.77 -48.90 -31.32
CA ALA A 261 2.66 -48.34 -32.07
C ALA A 261 1.58 -47.74 -31.14
N GLU A 262 1.20 -48.47 -30.09
CA GLU A 262 0.24 -47.97 -29.10
C GLU A 262 0.75 -46.73 -28.37
N ARG A 263 2.03 -46.71 -27.97
CA ARG A 263 2.61 -45.55 -27.29
C ARG A 263 2.72 -44.32 -28.19
N LYS A 264 3.02 -44.49 -29.48
CA LYS A 264 3.00 -43.40 -30.47
C LYS A 264 1.59 -42.84 -30.65
N ARG A 265 0.58 -43.70 -30.79
CA ARG A 265 -0.83 -43.32 -30.85
C ARG A 265 -1.25 -42.50 -29.61
N ILE A 266 -0.89 -42.96 -28.42
CA ILE A 266 -1.16 -42.23 -27.17
C ILE A 266 -0.44 -40.87 -27.17
N LYS A 267 0.84 -40.80 -27.59
CA LYS A 267 1.59 -39.55 -27.66
C LYS A 267 0.86 -38.52 -28.52
N GLU A 268 0.48 -38.88 -29.73
CA GLU A 268 -0.23 -37.99 -30.66
C GLU A 268 -1.59 -37.53 -30.09
N ALA A 269 -2.38 -38.46 -29.56
CA ALA A 269 -3.68 -38.17 -29.00
C ALA A 269 -3.60 -37.28 -27.74
N THR A 270 -2.63 -37.52 -26.85
CA THR A 270 -2.44 -36.70 -25.64
C THR A 270 -2.05 -35.26 -25.94
N THR A 271 -1.35 -35.00 -27.04
CA THR A 271 -1.05 -33.64 -27.51
C THR A 271 -2.34 -32.90 -27.88
N VAL A 272 -3.20 -33.52 -28.68
CA VAL A 272 -4.50 -32.93 -29.09
C VAL A 272 -5.40 -32.73 -27.88
N ASP A 273 -5.60 -33.79 -27.08
CA ASP A 273 -6.42 -33.75 -25.86
C ASP A 273 -5.92 -32.67 -24.89
N GLY A 274 -4.60 -32.60 -24.68
CA GLY A 274 -3.98 -31.65 -23.76
C GLY A 274 -4.21 -30.20 -24.20
N GLN A 275 -4.19 -29.93 -25.50
CA GLN A 275 -4.47 -28.59 -26.03
C GLN A 275 -5.94 -28.20 -25.89
N GLN A 276 -6.86 -29.14 -26.16
CA GLN A 276 -8.29 -28.93 -25.90
C GLN A 276 -8.58 -28.66 -24.43
N LEU A 277 -7.93 -29.41 -23.53
CA LEU A 277 -8.04 -29.23 -22.09
C LEU A 277 -7.50 -27.90 -21.60
N ARG A 278 -6.36 -27.43 -22.13
CA ARG A 278 -5.83 -26.09 -21.82
C ARG A 278 -6.84 -25.01 -22.20
N ASN A 279 -7.41 -25.10 -23.40
CA ASN A 279 -8.42 -24.15 -23.88
C ASN A 279 -9.70 -24.18 -23.04
N TRP A 280 -10.17 -25.37 -22.67
CA TRP A 280 -11.32 -25.54 -21.78
C TRP A 280 -11.04 -24.94 -20.40
N ASP A 281 -9.90 -25.23 -19.76
CA ASP A 281 -9.57 -24.73 -18.42
C ASP A 281 -9.48 -23.20 -18.40
N VAL A 282 -8.90 -22.58 -19.44
CA VAL A 282 -8.89 -21.13 -19.60
C VAL A 282 -10.31 -20.56 -19.63
N ARG A 283 -11.19 -21.13 -20.46
CA ARG A 283 -12.60 -20.68 -20.57
C ARG A 283 -13.38 -20.93 -19.28
N PHE A 284 -13.17 -22.08 -18.63
CA PHE A 284 -13.83 -22.47 -17.39
C PHE A 284 -13.44 -21.56 -16.22
N ARG A 285 -12.16 -21.15 -16.14
CA ARG A 285 -11.71 -20.17 -15.14
C ARG A 285 -12.25 -18.77 -15.45
N ALA A 286 -12.25 -18.38 -16.72
CA ALA A 286 -12.79 -17.09 -17.15
C ALA A 286 -14.29 -16.96 -16.83
N SER A 287 -15.09 -18.01 -17.10
CA SER A 287 -16.54 -17.97 -16.85
C SER A 287 -16.91 -17.79 -15.38
N LYS A 288 -16.09 -18.32 -14.47
CA LYS A 288 -16.25 -18.09 -13.02
C LYS A 288 -16.00 -16.63 -12.65
N ILE A 289 -14.97 -16.01 -13.25
CA ILE A 289 -14.65 -14.60 -13.03
C ILE A 289 -15.74 -13.71 -13.60
N THR A 290 -16.22 -13.98 -14.82
CA THR A 290 -17.31 -13.21 -15.44
C THR A 290 -18.60 -13.35 -14.63
N TYR A 291 -18.96 -14.55 -14.20
CA TYR A 291 -20.13 -14.77 -13.34
C TYR A 291 -20.02 -14.00 -12.01
N GLU A 292 -18.89 -14.08 -11.32
CA GLU A 292 -18.67 -13.31 -10.09
C GLU A 292 -18.74 -11.80 -10.32
N TRP A 293 -18.25 -11.33 -11.47
CA TRP A 293 -18.33 -9.93 -11.86
C TRP A 293 -19.77 -9.50 -12.18
N ASP A 294 -20.52 -10.30 -12.94
CA ASP A 294 -21.92 -10.06 -13.28
C ASP A 294 -22.79 -10.01 -12.01
N VAL A 295 -22.58 -10.94 -11.06
CA VAL A 295 -23.28 -10.94 -9.76
C VAL A 295 -22.94 -9.69 -8.96
N LYS A 296 -21.67 -9.26 -8.92
CA LYS A 296 -21.28 -8.01 -8.26
C LYS A 296 -21.93 -6.80 -8.94
N THR A 297 -21.90 -6.73 -10.28
CA THR A 297 -22.47 -5.62 -11.04
C THR A 297 -23.99 -5.52 -10.82
N SER A 298 -24.71 -6.64 -10.92
CA SER A 298 -26.14 -6.72 -10.61
C SER A 298 -26.45 -6.29 -9.17
N ARG A 299 -25.64 -6.73 -8.19
CA ARG A 299 -25.77 -6.30 -6.80
C ARG A 299 -25.59 -4.79 -6.65
N ARG A 300 -24.52 -4.23 -7.22
CA ARG A 300 -24.19 -2.80 -7.17
C ARG A 300 -25.35 -1.96 -7.71
N GLN A 301 -25.87 -2.33 -8.88
CA GLN A 301 -27.03 -1.66 -9.48
C GLN A 301 -28.27 -1.69 -8.58
N LYS A 302 -28.56 -2.83 -7.94
CA LYS A 302 -29.68 -2.95 -7.00
C LYS A 302 -29.48 -2.10 -5.74
N ILE A 303 -28.26 -2.03 -5.23
CA ILE A 303 -27.93 -1.18 -4.07
C ILE A 303 -28.06 0.29 -4.46
N ASP A 304 -27.47 0.71 -5.59
CA ASP A 304 -27.56 2.08 -6.09
C ASP A 304 -29.02 2.51 -6.27
N ALA A 305 -29.86 1.66 -6.87
CA ALA A 305 -31.29 1.93 -7.03
C ALA A 305 -31.98 2.14 -5.67
N LYS A 306 -31.75 1.26 -4.69
CA LYS A 306 -32.35 1.40 -3.36
C LYS A 306 -31.83 2.63 -2.60
N LEU A 307 -30.56 3.00 -2.75
CA LEU A 307 -30.02 4.23 -2.17
C LEU A 307 -30.62 5.48 -2.82
N LYS A 308 -30.86 5.45 -4.13
CA LYS A 308 -31.56 6.53 -4.83
C LYS A 308 -33.01 6.67 -4.38
N ASP A 309 -33.71 5.56 -4.15
CA ASP A 309 -35.07 5.56 -3.61
C ASP A 309 -35.13 6.18 -2.20
N LEU A 310 -34.04 6.12 -1.43
CA LEU A 310 -33.88 6.79 -0.13
C LEU A 310 -33.52 8.28 -0.24
N GLY A 311 -33.36 8.80 -1.47
CA GLY A 311 -33.07 10.22 -1.72
C GLY A 311 -31.59 10.58 -1.84
N TYR A 312 -30.69 9.61 -2.01
CA TYR A 312 -29.28 9.87 -2.27
C TYR A 312 -29.01 10.03 -3.77
N THR A 313 -28.17 11.00 -4.12
CA THR A 313 -27.77 11.28 -5.50
C THR A 313 -26.64 10.36 -5.96
N ASP A 314 -26.48 10.23 -7.29
CA ASP A 314 -25.35 9.50 -7.88
C ASP A 314 -23.99 10.03 -7.42
N ASN A 315 -23.87 11.35 -7.22
CA ASN A 315 -22.63 11.97 -6.77
C ASN A 315 -22.31 11.55 -5.33
N GLU A 316 -23.28 11.56 -4.42
CA GLU A 316 -23.06 11.12 -3.04
C GLU A 316 -22.66 9.65 -2.96
N ILE A 317 -23.32 8.79 -3.74
CA ILE A 317 -22.96 7.37 -3.84
C ILE A 317 -21.56 7.20 -4.44
N HIS A 318 -21.17 8.04 -5.40
CA HIS A 318 -19.88 7.94 -6.08
C HIS A 318 -18.70 8.42 -5.22
N TYR A 319 -18.85 9.55 -4.54
CA TYR A 319 -17.77 10.22 -3.80
C TYR A 319 -17.67 9.80 -2.33
N SER A 320 -18.68 9.13 -1.79
CA SER A 320 -18.59 8.48 -0.48
C SER A 320 -17.75 7.20 -0.52
N SER A 321 -17.48 6.65 0.67
CA SER A 321 -16.83 5.35 0.90
C SER A 321 -17.69 4.14 0.49
N VAL A 322 -18.97 4.33 0.12
CA VAL A 322 -19.91 3.24 -0.21
C VAL A 322 -19.38 2.32 -1.31
N LYS A 323 -18.81 2.86 -2.38
CA LYS A 323 -18.29 2.05 -3.50
C LYS A 323 -17.09 1.18 -3.13
N GLN A 324 -16.35 1.57 -2.08
CA GLN A 324 -15.21 0.81 -1.56
C GLN A 324 -15.65 -0.18 -0.47
N HIS A 325 -16.85 0.01 0.10
CA HIS A 325 -17.35 -0.80 1.18
C HIS A 325 -17.49 -2.27 0.77
N SER A 326 -17.07 -3.18 1.65
CA SER A 326 -17.08 -4.63 1.37
C SER A 326 -18.49 -5.16 1.06
N LEU A 327 -19.49 -4.75 1.84
CA LEU A 327 -20.92 -5.12 1.66
C LEU A 327 -21.51 -4.72 0.31
N TYR A 328 -20.96 -3.67 -0.32
CA TYR A 328 -21.33 -3.23 -1.67
C TYR A 328 -20.75 -4.18 -2.74
N ASN A 329 -19.54 -4.69 -2.52
CA ASN A 329 -18.76 -5.48 -3.48
C ASN A 329 -18.83 -7.01 -3.32
N GLN A 330 -19.74 -7.52 -2.48
CA GLN A 330 -19.88 -8.97 -2.28
C GLN A 330 -20.42 -9.68 -3.54
N PRO A 331 -19.83 -10.81 -3.98
CA PRO A 331 -20.32 -11.60 -5.10
C PRO A 331 -21.52 -12.48 -4.70
N ARG A 332 -22.60 -11.84 -4.25
CA ARG A 332 -23.86 -12.49 -3.89
C ARG A 332 -25.04 -11.59 -4.22
N ASP A 333 -26.11 -12.20 -4.70
CA ASP A 333 -27.36 -11.48 -4.94
C ASP A 333 -27.86 -10.73 -3.71
N LEU A 334 -28.39 -9.53 -3.97
CA LEU A 334 -29.08 -8.74 -2.97
C LEU A 334 -30.51 -9.26 -2.83
N THR A 335 -30.82 -9.82 -1.66
CA THR A 335 -32.19 -10.15 -1.25
C THR A 335 -32.68 -9.10 -0.26
N ASP A 336 -33.99 -8.96 -0.08
CA ASP A 336 -34.56 -7.97 0.85
C ASP A 336 -34.06 -8.19 2.29
N ARG A 337 -33.92 -9.44 2.72
CA ARG A 337 -33.34 -9.78 4.02
C ARG A 337 -31.88 -9.32 4.16
N ILE A 338 -31.09 -9.38 3.09
CA ILE A 338 -29.70 -8.89 3.13
C ILE A 338 -29.71 -7.36 3.14
N TRP A 339 -30.60 -6.75 2.35
CA TRP A 339 -30.76 -5.30 2.29
C TRP A 339 -31.01 -4.70 3.67
N THR A 340 -31.96 -5.22 4.44
CA THR A 340 -32.26 -4.71 5.80
C THR A 340 -31.05 -4.76 6.76
N THR A 341 -30.08 -5.63 6.50
CA THR A 341 -28.88 -5.75 7.32
C THR A 341 -27.78 -4.77 6.90
N ILE A 342 -27.69 -4.46 5.60
CA ILE A 342 -26.61 -3.62 5.04
C ILE A 342 -27.00 -2.15 4.92
N GLU A 343 -28.28 -1.86 4.71
CA GLU A 343 -28.84 -0.51 4.57
C GLU A 343 -28.33 0.47 5.63
N PRO A 344 -28.49 0.22 6.96
CA PRO A 344 -28.07 1.19 7.97
C PRO A 344 -26.56 1.48 7.95
N LYS A 345 -25.74 0.52 7.49
CA LYS A 345 -24.29 0.70 7.38
C LYS A 345 -23.93 1.58 6.20
N LEU A 346 -24.55 1.35 5.04
CA LEU A 346 -24.31 2.17 3.85
C LEU A 346 -24.86 3.59 4.02
N VAL A 347 -26.00 3.74 4.69
CA VAL A 347 -26.57 5.05 5.06
C VAL A 347 -25.64 5.81 5.99
N ALA A 348 -25.06 5.17 7.00
CA ALA A 348 -24.10 5.83 7.90
C ALA A 348 -22.87 6.38 7.16
N GLU A 349 -22.35 5.66 6.16
CA GLU A 349 -21.25 6.13 5.32
C GLU A 349 -21.64 7.36 4.46
N LEU A 350 -22.87 7.38 3.95
CA LEU A 350 -23.40 8.50 3.16
C LEU A 350 -23.65 9.74 4.02
N GLU A 351 -24.20 9.58 5.22
CA GLU A 351 -24.38 10.68 6.16
C GLU A 351 -23.03 11.23 6.65
N GLY A 352 -22.04 10.36 6.88
CA GLY A 352 -20.67 10.79 7.15
C GLY A 352 -20.08 11.64 6.00
N TYR A 353 -20.36 11.26 4.74
CA TYR A 353 -19.98 12.07 3.59
C TYR A 353 -20.70 13.44 3.56
N ARG A 354 -22.01 13.47 3.81
CA ARG A 354 -22.79 14.72 3.90
C ARG A 354 -22.25 15.65 4.98
N ASP A 355 -21.88 15.13 6.14
CA ASP A 355 -21.28 15.91 7.23
C ASP A 355 -19.92 16.50 6.82
N ILE A 356 -19.08 15.74 6.12
CA ILE A 356 -17.81 16.26 5.56
C ILE A 356 -18.06 17.38 4.56
N VAL A 357 -19.04 17.22 3.67
CA VAL A 357 -19.41 18.26 2.70
C VAL A 357 -19.90 19.52 3.43
N ARG A 358 -20.80 19.37 4.41
CA ARG A 358 -21.31 20.48 5.22
C ARG A 358 -20.17 21.21 5.95
N GLN A 359 -19.25 20.47 6.57
CA GLN A 359 -18.08 21.06 7.23
C GLN A 359 -17.18 21.81 6.26
N ARG A 360 -16.97 21.30 5.04
CA ARG A 360 -16.19 21.99 4.00
C ARG A 360 -16.88 23.27 3.52
N GLU A 361 -18.20 23.24 3.34
CA GLU A 361 -18.99 24.42 2.97
C GLU A 361 -18.96 25.48 4.08
N GLN A 362 -19.14 25.07 5.33
CA GLN A 362 -19.02 25.96 6.50
C GLN A 362 -17.62 26.56 6.61
N ALA A 363 -16.56 25.75 6.47
CA ALA A 363 -15.19 26.24 6.47
C ALA A 363 -14.91 27.21 5.31
N LYS A 364 -15.45 26.94 4.12
CA LYS A 364 -15.34 27.84 2.96
C LYS A 364 -16.09 29.16 3.20
N ALA A 365 -17.29 29.11 3.76
CA ALA A 365 -18.08 30.30 4.10
C ALA A 365 -17.38 31.14 5.17
N MET A 366 -16.88 30.51 6.23
CA MET A 366 -16.07 31.14 7.27
C MET A 366 -14.81 31.79 6.69
N LYS A 367 -14.10 31.10 5.78
CA LYS A 367 -12.94 31.66 5.09
C LYS A 367 -13.32 32.88 4.26
N ALA A 368 -14.44 32.83 3.52
CA ALA A 368 -14.92 33.95 2.73
C ALA A 368 -15.28 35.17 3.59
N ARG A 369 -15.92 34.97 4.76
CA ARG A 369 -16.16 36.04 5.74
C ARG A 369 -14.85 36.62 6.28
N GLY A 370 -13.86 35.78 6.60
CA GLY A 370 -12.53 36.23 7.00
C GLY A 370 -11.85 37.04 5.90
N GLU A 371 -11.89 36.59 4.65
CA GLU A 371 -11.35 37.31 3.48
C GLU A 371 -12.05 38.65 3.25
N ALA A 372 -13.34 38.78 3.57
CA ALA A 372 -14.06 40.06 3.50
C ALA A 372 -13.54 41.12 4.49
N LEU A 373 -12.80 40.72 5.54
CA LEU A 373 -12.13 41.67 6.45
C LEU A 373 -10.83 42.25 5.90
N ARG A 374 -10.37 41.76 4.74
CA ARG A 374 -9.09 42.18 4.13
C ARG A 374 -8.95 43.70 3.92
N PRO A 375 -9.97 44.44 3.44
CA PRO A 375 -9.86 45.89 3.28
C PRO A 375 -9.59 46.64 4.59
N TYR A 376 -10.16 46.18 5.71
CA TYR A 376 -9.93 46.78 7.03
C TYR A 376 -8.52 46.52 7.54
N TYR A 377 -8.00 45.31 7.29
CA TYR A 377 -6.61 44.97 7.58
C TYR A 377 -5.65 45.85 6.76
N ASP A 378 -5.85 45.94 5.44
CA ASP A 378 -4.99 46.72 4.55
C ASP A 378 -5.04 48.23 4.90
N GLY A 379 -6.22 48.75 5.27
CA GLY A 379 -6.39 50.13 5.74
C GLY A 379 -5.62 50.42 7.03
N MET A 380 -5.63 49.50 8.00
CA MET A 380 -4.83 49.66 9.22
C MET A 380 -3.33 49.55 8.92
N HIS A 381 -2.93 48.60 8.07
CA HIS A 381 -1.53 48.36 7.71
C HIS A 381 -0.89 49.55 6.97
N THR A 382 -1.63 50.16 6.04
CA THR A 382 -1.17 51.32 5.27
C THR A 382 -1.06 52.60 6.11
N ALA A 383 -1.92 52.76 7.11
CA ALA A 383 -1.89 53.90 8.04
C ALA A 383 -0.68 53.89 9.00
N LEU A 384 0.06 52.77 9.11
CA LEU A 384 1.23 52.65 9.96
C LEU A 384 2.50 53.19 9.28
N GLY A 385 3.41 53.76 10.08
CA GLY A 385 4.78 54.08 9.66
C GLY A 385 5.59 52.82 9.31
N ALA A 386 6.67 52.97 8.54
CA ALA A 386 7.41 51.84 7.95
C ALA A 386 7.84 50.77 8.97
N GLU A 387 8.40 51.15 10.12
CA GLU A 387 8.87 50.20 11.14
C GLU A 387 7.71 49.45 11.82
N ALA A 388 6.64 50.16 12.19
CA ALA A 388 5.44 49.56 12.77
C ALA A 388 4.72 48.64 11.77
N ARG A 389 4.75 48.99 10.48
CA ARG A 389 4.19 48.20 9.40
C ARG A 389 4.89 46.85 9.25
N SER A 390 6.22 46.79 9.36
CA SER A 390 6.98 45.53 9.29
C SER A 390 6.61 44.56 10.40
N LEU A 391 6.32 45.07 11.59
CA LEU A 391 5.99 44.28 12.77
C LEU A 391 4.51 43.92 12.90
N PHE A 392 3.66 44.54 12.07
CA PHE A 392 2.24 44.26 12.03
C PHE A 392 1.99 42.76 11.73
N PRO A 393 1.00 42.11 12.37
CA PRO A 393 0.72 40.70 12.13
C PRO A 393 0.42 40.43 10.65
N PRO A 394 0.86 39.30 10.07
CA PRO A 394 0.34 38.83 8.79
C PRO A 394 -1.17 38.62 8.84
N PHE A 395 -1.86 38.73 7.70
CA PHE A 395 -3.32 38.64 7.63
C PHE A 395 -3.89 37.37 8.30
N GLY A 396 -3.24 36.22 8.11
CA GLY A 396 -3.66 34.98 8.77
C GLY A 396 -3.56 35.06 10.30
N ASN A 397 -2.48 35.61 10.84
CA ASN A 397 -2.33 35.85 12.28
C ASN A 397 -3.33 36.90 12.80
N TRP A 398 -3.60 37.93 11.99
CA TRP A 398 -4.55 38.98 12.33
C TRP A 398 -5.99 38.42 12.47
N LEU A 399 -6.40 37.48 11.62
CA LEU A 399 -7.70 36.80 11.77
C LEU A 399 -7.79 35.99 13.07
N HIS A 400 -6.66 35.46 13.56
CA HIS A 400 -6.63 34.68 14.80
C HIS A 400 -6.60 35.52 16.09
N LEU A 401 -6.65 36.85 16.00
CA LEU A 401 -6.79 37.73 17.16
C LEU A 401 -8.16 37.54 17.83
N GLU A 402 -8.21 37.60 19.16
CA GLU A 402 -9.43 37.31 19.93
C GLU A 402 -10.52 38.37 19.68
N SER A 403 -10.12 39.62 19.43
CA SER A 403 -11.00 40.71 19.01
C SER A 403 -11.46 40.62 17.55
N VAL A 404 -10.80 39.83 16.69
CA VAL A 404 -11.16 39.68 15.27
C VAL A 404 -12.03 38.45 15.02
N LYS A 405 -11.81 37.35 15.73
CA LYS A 405 -12.59 36.10 15.59
C LYS A 405 -14.11 36.29 15.58
N PRO A 406 -14.72 37.09 16.49
CA PRO A 406 -16.18 37.29 16.50
C PRO A 406 -16.74 37.93 15.22
N LEU A 407 -15.89 38.61 14.43
CA LEU A 407 -16.31 39.29 13.19
C LEU A 407 -16.49 38.34 12.01
N TYR A 408 -16.01 37.09 12.08
CA TYR A 408 -16.10 36.13 10.97
C TYR A 408 -16.33 34.67 11.37
N GLU A 409 -16.02 34.24 12.59
CA GLU A 409 -16.25 32.87 13.06
C GLU A 409 -17.73 32.49 13.12
N PRO A 410 -18.63 33.29 13.75
CA PRO A 410 -20.06 32.98 13.77
C PRO A 410 -20.67 32.87 12.37
N GLU A 411 -21.64 31.98 12.21
CA GLU A 411 -22.26 31.72 10.90
C GLU A 411 -23.03 32.94 10.38
N ASP A 412 -23.61 33.72 11.30
CA ASP A 412 -24.36 34.97 11.07
C ASP A 412 -23.48 36.23 11.09
N ALA A 413 -22.17 36.09 11.30
CA ALA A 413 -21.27 37.23 11.35
C ALA A 413 -21.28 38.01 10.02
N LYS A 414 -21.42 39.33 10.13
CA LYS A 414 -21.31 40.26 9.02
C LYS A 414 -20.11 41.17 9.28
N PRO A 415 -19.03 41.05 8.49
CA PRO A 415 -17.87 41.92 8.61
C PRO A 415 -18.22 43.31 8.03
N ASP A 416 -19.01 44.07 8.80
CA ASP A 416 -19.42 45.44 8.47
C ASP A 416 -18.55 46.48 9.21
N ASP A 417 -18.64 47.72 8.73
CA ASP A 417 -17.81 48.81 9.27
C ASP A 417 -18.16 49.09 10.74
N VAL A 418 -19.43 48.98 11.13
CA VAL A 418 -19.87 49.26 12.51
C VAL A 418 -19.21 48.30 13.50
N SER A 419 -19.25 46.99 13.21
CA SER A 419 -18.67 45.96 14.07
C SER A 419 -17.15 46.06 14.10
N TYR A 420 -16.53 46.39 12.96
CA TYR A 420 -15.09 46.63 12.90
C TYR A 420 -14.66 47.84 13.73
N GLN A 421 -15.34 49.00 13.60
CA GLN A 421 -14.98 50.20 14.35
C GLN A 421 -15.14 49.98 15.87
N ALA A 422 -16.13 49.19 16.30
CA ALA A 422 -16.30 48.83 17.70
C ALA A 422 -15.13 48.00 18.25
N ALA A 423 -14.61 47.06 17.46
CA ALA A 423 -13.47 46.20 17.86
C ALA A 423 -12.09 46.85 17.61
N ARG A 424 -12.02 47.93 16.82
CA ARG A 424 -10.76 48.50 16.30
C ARG A 424 -9.73 48.85 17.36
N ALA A 425 -10.15 49.36 18.51
CA ALA A 425 -9.25 49.71 19.61
C ALA A 425 -8.57 48.48 20.21
N ASP A 426 -9.34 47.42 20.44
CA ASP A 426 -8.85 46.15 20.98
C ASP A 426 -7.96 45.43 19.97
N ILE A 427 -8.35 45.42 18.69
CA ILE A 427 -7.56 44.88 17.58
C ILE A 427 -6.18 45.55 17.54
N LYS A 428 -6.14 46.89 17.68
CA LYS A 428 -4.89 47.64 17.70
C LYS A 428 -4.03 47.24 18.90
N ALA A 429 -4.61 47.15 20.09
CA ALA A 429 -3.88 46.74 21.29
C ALA A 429 -3.31 45.32 21.17
N GLU A 430 -4.05 44.39 20.56
CA GLU A 430 -3.58 43.03 20.29
C GLU A 430 -2.47 42.99 19.24
N CYS A 431 -2.56 43.83 18.20
CA CYS A 431 -1.51 43.99 17.20
C CYS A 431 -0.21 44.55 17.83
N ASP A 432 -0.32 45.55 18.71
CA ASP A 432 0.82 46.13 19.45
C ASP A 432 1.46 45.07 20.38
N LYS A 433 0.63 44.23 21.01
CA LYS A 433 1.08 43.08 21.82
C LYS A 433 1.79 42.04 20.97
N PHE A 434 1.24 41.66 19.82
CA PHE A 434 1.85 40.72 18.89
C PHE A 434 3.22 41.22 18.41
N ALA A 435 3.31 42.49 18.01
CA ALA A 435 4.56 43.11 17.60
C ALA A 435 5.62 43.01 18.71
N SER A 436 5.25 43.34 19.96
CA SER A 436 6.15 43.26 21.12
C SER A 436 6.62 41.83 21.41
N GLN A 437 5.73 40.85 21.27
CA GLN A 437 6.05 39.43 21.46
C GLN A 437 7.03 38.93 20.40
N ILE A 438 6.73 39.15 19.12
CA ILE A 438 7.60 38.71 18.02
C ILE A 438 8.98 39.37 18.10
N GLN A 439 9.04 40.66 18.42
CA GLN A 439 10.31 41.36 18.66
C GLN A 439 11.12 40.72 19.79
N THR A 440 10.48 40.47 20.93
CA THR A 440 11.14 39.90 22.11
C THR A 440 11.64 38.47 21.83
N VAL A 441 10.83 37.65 21.18
CA VAL A 441 11.19 36.28 20.77
C VAL A 441 12.36 36.32 19.79
N PHE A 442 12.33 37.19 18.79
CA PHE A 442 13.43 37.32 17.84
C PHE A 442 14.73 37.80 18.51
N TRP A 443 14.68 38.89 19.28
CA TRP A 443 15.86 39.45 19.94
C TRP A 443 16.47 38.46 20.93
N SER A 444 15.67 37.75 21.72
CA SER A 444 16.17 36.73 22.66
C SER A 444 16.94 35.63 21.94
N ARG A 445 16.45 35.16 20.79
CA ARG A 445 17.14 34.17 19.97
C ARG A 445 18.39 34.71 19.32
N LEU A 446 18.34 35.94 18.81
CA LEU A 446 19.49 36.56 18.16
C LEU A 446 20.64 36.77 19.15
N VAL A 447 20.36 37.29 20.35
CA VAL A 447 21.36 37.46 21.40
C VAL A 447 21.90 36.12 21.87
N LYS A 448 21.03 35.12 22.09
CA LYS A 448 21.46 33.75 22.42
C LYS A 448 22.42 33.17 21.38
N ALA A 449 22.05 33.23 20.09
CA ALA A 449 22.88 32.72 19.00
C ALA A 449 24.22 33.47 18.89
N HIS A 450 24.25 34.76 19.19
CA HIS A 450 25.47 35.57 19.22
C HIS A 450 26.39 35.18 20.39
N SER A 451 25.84 35.07 21.60
CA SER A 451 26.61 34.63 22.78
C SER A 451 27.19 33.22 22.58
N GLU A 452 26.40 32.29 22.02
CA GLU A 452 26.87 30.95 21.66
C GLU A 452 27.97 30.98 20.58
N ALA A 453 27.88 31.91 19.62
CA ALA A 453 28.92 32.08 18.61
C ALA A 453 30.26 32.52 19.21
N ASP A 454 30.21 33.35 20.26
CA ASP A 454 31.38 33.86 20.99
C ASP A 454 31.83 32.96 22.16
N GLY A 455 31.15 31.83 22.37
CA GLY A 455 31.46 30.89 23.46
C GLY A 455 31.15 31.44 24.86
N GLN A 456 30.28 32.44 24.96
CA GLN A 456 29.86 33.06 26.23
C GLN A 456 28.57 32.40 26.77
N GLU A 457 28.46 32.29 28.10
CA GLU A 457 27.24 31.82 28.75
C GLU A 457 26.10 32.84 28.61
N VAL A 458 24.92 32.34 28.24
CA VAL A 458 23.72 33.16 27.99
C VAL A 458 23.09 33.56 29.34
N PRO A 459 22.86 34.85 29.60
CA PRO A 459 22.14 35.28 30.81
C PRO A 459 20.72 34.68 30.86
N LYS A 460 20.35 34.02 31.96
CA LYS A 460 19.05 33.34 32.12
C LYS A 460 17.83 34.28 32.12
N ALA A 461 18.02 35.55 32.48
CA ALA A 461 16.98 36.57 32.43
C ALA A 461 17.64 37.94 32.22
N MET A 462 17.15 38.70 31.25
CA MET A 462 17.65 40.03 30.92
C MET A 462 16.46 40.98 30.71
N PRO A 463 16.49 42.21 31.23
CA PRO A 463 15.47 43.23 30.94
C PRO A 463 15.32 43.47 29.43
N VAL A 464 14.09 43.65 28.96
CA VAL A 464 13.77 43.85 27.52
C VAL A 464 14.53 45.03 26.92
N SER A 465 14.79 46.09 27.70
CA SER A 465 15.57 47.25 27.28
C SER A 465 17.03 46.91 26.96
N GLN A 466 17.66 46.09 27.81
CA GLN A 466 19.03 45.61 27.59
C GLN A 466 19.08 44.60 26.44
N LEU A 467 18.07 43.74 26.33
CA LEU A 467 17.93 42.78 25.22
C LEU A 467 17.85 43.48 23.86
N LYS A 468 17.03 44.53 23.76
CA LYS A 468 16.89 45.35 22.55
C LYS A 468 18.20 46.03 22.17
N ALA A 469 18.87 46.67 23.13
CA ALA A 469 20.14 47.37 22.89
C ALA A 469 21.25 46.43 22.40
N LEU A 470 21.32 45.21 22.94
CA LEU A 470 22.26 44.19 22.45
C LEU A 470 21.88 43.70 21.07
N ALA A 471 20.60 43.36 20.83
CA ALA A 471 20.14 42.86 19.54
C ALA A 471 20.37 43.86 18.40
N GLN A 472 20.18 45.16 18.63
CA GLN A 472 20.42 46.22 17.64
C GLN A 472 21.89 46.35 17.23
N ARG A 473 22.84 45.90 18.07
CA ARG A 473 24.28 45.91 17.75
C ARG A 473 24.71 44.69 16.94
N ILE A 474 23.83 43.70 16.77
CA ILE A 474 24.14 42.45 16.07
C ILE A 474 23.67 42.55 14.63
N THR A 475 24.62 42.66 13.69
CA THR A 475 24.31 42.54 12.26
C THR A 475 23.78 41.13 11.98
N SER A 476 22.52 41.06 11.53
CA SER A 476 21.84 39.78 11.29
C SER A 476 21.03 39.83 9.99
N ALA A 477 21.02 38.70 9.29
CA ALA A 477 20.14 38.42 8.17
C ALA A 477 19.51 37.07 8.46
N ILE A 478 18.19 36.97 8.30
CA ILE A 478 17.47 35.71 8.50
C ILE A 478 16.75 35.33 7.23
N ASN A 479 16.63 34.02 7.01
CA ASN A 479 15.85 33.49 5.90
C ASN A 479 14.36 33.71 6.16
N CYS A 480 13.60 33.85 5.08
CA CYS A 480 12.15 33.74 5.10
C CYS A 480 11.73 32.43 5.81
N PRO A 481 10.78 32.47 6.75
CA PRO A 481 10.28 31.27 7.42
C PRO A 481 9.57 30.25 6.53
N ASN A 482 9.28 30.60 5.27
CA ASN A 482 8.69 29.67 4.31
C ASN A 482 9.76 28.69 3.79
N GLU A 483 9.55 27.39 3.98
CA GLU A 483 10.52 26.33 3.63
C GLU A 483 10.90 26.32 2.14
N CYS A 484 10.02 26.81 1.26
CA CYS A 484 10.27 26.90 -0.17
C CYS A 484 10.86 28.26 -0.61
N CYS A 485 11.25 29.13 0.33
CA CYS A 485 11.80 30.45 0.04
C CYS A 485 13.28 30.57 0.45
N SER A 486 14.05 31.26 -0.39
CA SER A 486 15.49 31.50 -0.21
C SER A 486 15.83 32.97 0.05
N THR A 487 14.84 33.83 0.33
CA THR A 487 15.05 35.26 0.56
C THR A 487 15.62 35.52 1.95
N PHE A 488 16.72 36.26 2.01
CA PHE A 488 17.32 36.74 3.27
C PHE A 488 17.13 38.25 3.42
N ALA A 489 16.77 38.70 4.61
CA ALA A 489 16.71 40.12 4.96
C ALA A 489 16.95 40.33 6.45
N THR A 490 17.17 41.58 6.84
CA THR A 490 17.27 41.98 8.24
C THR A 490 15.89 41.93 8.90
N PHE A 491 15.85 41.78 10.22
CA PHE A 491 14.64 41.99 11.00
C PHE A 491 14.46 43.50 11.29
N PRO A 492 13.24 44.06 11.19
CA PRO A 492 11.97 43.40 10.90
C PRO A 492 11.61 43.28 9.40
N SER A 493 12.43 43.80 8.48
CA SER A 493 12.12 43.86 7.03
C SER A 493 11.76 42.51 6.39
N ILE A 494 12.36 41.41 6.85
CA ILE A 494 12.01 40.05 6.40
C ILE A 494 10.53 39.69 6.63
N LEU A 495 9.87 40.31 7.62
CA LEU A 495 8.46 40.08 7.90
C LEU A 495 7.55 40.69 6.82
N ASP A 496 7.99 41.76 6.15
CA ASP A 496 7.24 42.31 5.01
C ASP A 496 7.29 41.38 3.80
N HIS A 497 8.45 40.76 3.56
CA HIS A 497 8.54 39.68 2.59
C HIS A 497 7.66 38.47 2.99
N PHE A 498 7.67 38.07 4.26
CA PHE A 498 6.87 36.94 4.74
C PHE A 498 5.36 37.12 4.49
N LYS A 499 4.82 38.34 4.71
CA LYS A 499 3.41 38.67 4.48
C LYS A 499 2.94 38.46 3.04
N VAL A 500 3.84 38.52 2.07
CA VAL A 500 3.53 38.30 0.64
C VAL A 500 4.01 36.93 0.14
N CYS A 501 4.93 36.29 0.86
CA CYS A 501 5.54 35.02 0.47
C CYS A 501 4.69 33.80 0.83
N THR A 502 3.89 33.85 1.89
CA THR A 502 3.08 32.70 2.34
C THR A 502 1.77 33.14 3.01
N LEU A 503 0.81 32.21 3.03
CA LEU A 503 -0.43 32.33 3.79
C LEU A 503 -0.33 31.67 5.18
N SER A 504 0.81 31.03 5.49
CA SER A 504 1.04 30.39 6.78
C SER A 504 1.10 31.41 7.92
N ALA A 505 0.55 31.05 9.08
CA ALA A 505 0.68 31.87 10.27
C ALA A 505 2.13 31.92 10.75
N LEU A 506 2.60 33.13 11.09
CA LEU A 506 3.88 33.33 11.76
C LEU A 506 3.77 32.78 13.19
N THR A 507 4.60 31.81 13.54
CA THR A 507 4.66 31.24 14.89
C THR A 507 5.95 31.65 15.58
N ASP A 508 6.04 31.49 16.90
CA ASP A 508 7.26 31.76 17.66
C ASP A 508 8.45 30.97 17.11
N THR A 509 8.24 29.80 16.51
CA THR A 509 9.30 28.98 15.89
C THR A 509 9.68 29.39 14.48
N SER A 510 8.90 30.24 13.80
CA SER A 510 9.13 30.64 12.41
C SER A 510 10.42 31.45 12.23
N LEU A 511 10.83 32.25 13.21
CA LEU A 511 12.04 33.07 13.13
C LEU A 511 13.26 32.30 13.68
N TYR A 512 13.96 31.58 12.81
CA TYR A 512 15.12 30.77 13.15
C TYR A 512 16.45 31.51 12.91
N THR A 513 17.32 31.50 13.93
CA THR A 513 18.71 31.95 13.84
C THR A 513 19.59 31.04 14.69
N SER A 514 20.84 30.81 14.27
CA SER A 514 21.79 29.91 14.92
C SER A 514 23.18 30.55 15.04
N ALA A 515 24.00 30.06 15.96
CA ALA A 515 25.39 30.52 16.11
C ALA A 515 26.20 30.38 14.80
N ALA A 516 25.96 29.32 14.03
CA ALA A 516 26.57 29.14 12.71
C ALA A 516 26.13 30.21 11.70
N HIS A 517 24.83 30.56 11.67
CA HIS A 517 24.33 31.64 10.82
C HIS A 517 24.95 33.00 11.20
N VAL A 518 25.03 33.31 12.50
CA VAL A 518 25.65 34.55 12.98
C VAL A 518 27.13 34.62 12.56
N LYS A 519 27.89 33.52 12.70
CA LYS A 519 29.29 33.46 12.24
C LYS A 519 29.41 33.68 10.73
N ALA A 520 28.58 33.00 9.94
CA ALA A 520 28.59 33.14 8.49
C ALA A 520 28.33 34.59 8.05
N ILE A 521 27.35 35.27 8.65
CA ILE A 521 27.06 36.68 8.35
C ILE A 521 28.24 37.58 8.74
N ARG A 522 28.87 37.36 9.90
CA ARG A 522 30.07 38.11 10.29
C ARG A 522 31.21 37.94 9.28
N HIS A 523 31.44 36.73 8.78
CA HIS A 523 32.45 36.47 7.75
C HIS A 523 32.14 37.19 6.44
N VAL A 524 30.88 37.15 5.98
CA VAL A 524 30.43 37.85 4.77
C VAL A 524 30.61 39.36 4.92
N VAL A 525 30.19 39.94 6.05
CA VAL A 525 30.34 41.38 6.32
C VAL A 525 31.82 41.76 6.35
N ALA A 526 32.68 40.98 7.00
CA ALA A 526 34.13 41.23 7.03
C ALA A 526 34.77 41.15 5.63
N ALA A 527 34.35 40.19 4.80
CA ALA A 527 34.82 40.06 3.43
C ALA A 527 34.39 41.26 2.56
N VAL A 528 33.14 41.73 2.73
CA VAL A 528 32.63 42.92 2.02
C VAL A 528 33.35 44.19 2.48
N ASP A 529 33.52 44.39 3.78
CA ASP A 529 34.22 45.55 4.34
C ASP A 529 35.71 45.57 3.95
N ALA A 530 36.32 44.41 3.65
CA ALA A 530 37.68 44.32 3.10
C ALA A 530 37.77 44.71 1.61
N ILE A 531 36.68 44.56 0.85
CA ILE A 531 36.60 44.93 -0.58
C ILE A 531 36.18 46.41 -0.73
N GLU A 532 35.37 46.93 0.20
CA GLU A 532 34.84 48.30 0.19
C GLU A 532 35.23 49.07 1.47
N PRO A 533 36.50 49.48 1.63
CA PRO A 533 37.00 50.08 2.88
C PRO A 533 36.34 51.42 3.24
N GLU A 534 35.86 52.19 2.24
CA GLU A 534 35.12 53.45 2.46
C GLU A 534 33.79 53.22 3.20
N ARG A 535 33.17 52.05 3.02
CA ARG A 535 31.93 51.66 3.71
C ARG A 535 32.16 51.39 5.20
N ALA A 536 33.31 50.83 5.56
CA ALA A 536 33.70 50.61 6.95
C ALA A 536 33.98 51.94 7.67
N LEU A 537 34.59 52.90 6.98
CA LEU A 537 34.84 54.26 7.48
C LEU A 537 33.53 55.05 7.72
N ALA A 538 32.55 54.94 6.81
CA ALA A 538 31.24 55.56 6.98
C ALA A 538 30.46 54.99 8.18
N LYS A 539 30.54 53.67 8.44
CA LYS A 539 29.92 53.04 9.64
C LYS A 539 30.57 53.52 10.95
N SER A 540 31.89 53.68 10.96
CA SER A 540 32.65 54.19 12.11
C SER A 540 32.25 55.63 12.47
N ALA A 541 32.19 56.51 11.46
CA ALA A 541 31.80 57.92 11.63
C ALA A 541 30.36 58.09 12.16
N THR A 542 29.43 57.27 11.68
CA THR A 542 28.02 57.29 12.14
C THR A 542 27.87 56.80 13.58
N SER A 543 28.69 55.82 14.01
CA SER A 543 28.69 55.35 15.41
C SER A 543 29.36 56.34 16.39
N ALA A 544 30.29 57.17 15.90
CA ALA A 544 30.95 58.21 16.68
C ALA A 544 30.03 59.43 16.89
N ALA A 545 29.20 59.78 15.90
CA ALA A 545 28.24 60.89 16.00
C ALA A 545 27.10 60.63 17.01
N LEU A 546 26.73 59.37 17.24
CA LEU A 546 25.68 58.97 18.21
C LEU A 546 26.16 58.94 19.68
N ASN A 547 27.45 59.15 19.95
CA ASN A 547 28.07 58.99 21.28
C ASN A 547 28.79 60.26 21.82
N SER A 548 28.64 61.44 21.18
CA SER A 548 29.29 62.68 21.65
C SER A 548 28.34 63.54 22.52
N PRO A 549 28.75 64.01 23.72
CA PRO A 549 27.88 64.75 24.64
C PRO A 549 27.84 66.28 24.47
N ASP A 550 28.52 66.88 23.49
CA ASP A 550 28.52 68.34 23.29
C ASP A 550 27.83 68.75 21.98
N LEU A 551 26.75 69.53 22.10
CA LEU A 551 26.06 70.23 21.02
C LEU A 551 26.39 71.73 21.09
N PRO A 552 26.96 72.35 20.04
CA PRO A 552 26.79 73.79 19.81
C PRO A 552 25.51 74.02 19.00
N SER A 553 24.66 74.90 19.52
CA SER A 553 23.50 75.44 18.79
C SER A 553 23.96 76.18 17.54
N LEU A 554 23.45 75.79 16.36
CA LEU A 554 23.49 76.65 15.18
C LEU A 554 22.09 76.89 14.65
N LEU A 555 21.86 78.19 14.50
CA LEU A 555 20.59 78.87 14.28
C LEU A 555 20.01 78.58 12.90
N TYR A 556 18.68 78.60 12.90
CA TYR A 556 17.79 78.62 11.74
C TYR A 556 18.12 79.75 10.76
N THR A 557 18.23 79.42 9.47
CA THR A 557 18.04 80.36 8.35
C THR A 557 17.08 79.75 7.32
N PRO A 558 15.97 80.43 6.98
CA PRO A 558 15.02 79.94 5.99
C PRO A 558 15.49 80.25 4.55
N PRO A 559 15.18 79.40 3.57
CA PRO A 559 15.51 79.66 2.17
C PRO A 559 14.49 80.62 1.52
N GLN A 560 15.01 81.62 0.79
CA GLN A 560 14.28 82.44 -0.18
C GLN A 560 14.37 81.84 -1.59
N PRO A 561 13.43 82.17 -2.50
CA PRO A 561 13.10 81.38 -3.68
C PRO A 561 14.02 81.65 -4.89
N ALA A 562 14.13 80.64 -5.75
CA ALA A 562 14.87 80.71 -7.01
C ALA A 562 14.11 81.52 -8.06
N SER A 563 14.80 82.48 -8.68
CA SER A 563 14.37 83.23 -9.85
C SER A 563 14.90 82.61 -11.15
N ASP A 564 14.11 82.78 -12.20
CA ASP A 564 14.27 82.34 -13.59
C ASP A 564 15.58 82.74 -14.27
N GLY A 565 15.98 81.96 -15.30
CA GLY A 565 17.06 82.37 -16.22
C GLY A 565 17.58 81.28 -17.16
N VAL A 566 16.77 80.94 -18.16
CA VAL A 566 17.08 80.69 -19.60
C VAL A 566 18.53 80.36 -19.99
N ASP A 567 18.75 79.20 -20.64
CA ASP A 567 19.21 79.13 -22.05
C ASP A 567 19.32 77.69 -22.59
N ASN A 568 18.67 77.50 -23.75
CA ASN A 568 18.72 76.37 -24.67
C ASN A 568 19.66 76.78 -25.83
N PRO A 569 20.31 75.87 -26.60
CA PRO A 569 19.62 75.38 -27.80
C PRO A 569 20.04 73.99 -28.33
N GLY A 570 19.11 73.38 -29.07
CA GLY A 570 19.35 72.39 -30.14
C GLY A 570 18.92 70.97 -29.75
N GLY A 571 17.80 70.38 -30.20
CA GLY A 571 17.00 70.59 -31.40
C GLY A 571 17.08 69.30 -32.25
N PHE A 572 15.98 68.53 -32.35
CA PHE A 572 15.44 67.98 -33.61
C PHE A 572 14.19 67.09 -33.38
N ILE A 573 13.06 67.64 -33.86
CA ILE A 573 11.98 67.07 -34.68
C ILE A 573 11.02 65.99 -34.14
N VAL A 574 9.76 66.42 -34.18
CA VAL A 574 8.46 65.80 -33.96
C VAL A 574 8.00 65.03 -35.20
N ASN A 575 7.18 63.99 -35.01
CA ASN A 575 6.01 63.75 -35.87
C ASN A 575 4.94 62.96 -35.11
N GLU A 576 3.88 63.65 -34.72
CA GLU A 576 2.55 63.11 -34.47
C GLU A 576 1.81 62.92 -35.80
N SER A 577 1.00 61.86 -35.88
CA SER A 577 -0.20 61.76 -36.72
C SER A 577 -1.09 60.71 -36.02
N GLU A 578 -2.10 61.17 -35.28
CA GLU A 578 -3.48 61.43 -35.72
C GLU A 578 -4.38 60.18 -35.73
N GLU A 579 -5.58 60.42 -35.20
CA GLU A 579 -6.70 59.52 -34.96
C GLU A 579 -7.14 58.70 -36.19
N LYS A 580 -7.37 57.40 -35.96
CA LYS A 580 -8.67 56.74 -36.20
C LYS A 580 -8.75 55.37 -35.53
#